data_AF-A0A1Y4U284-F1
#
_entry.id   AF-A0A1Y4U284-F1
#
_cell.length_a   1.000
_cell.length_b   1.000
_cell.length_c   1.000
_cell.angle_alpha   90.00
_cell.angle_beta   90.00
_cell.angle_gamma   90.00
#
_symmetry.space_group_name_H-M   'P 1'
#
loop_
_entity.id
_entity.type
_entity.pdbx_description
1 polymer ?
#
loop_
_entity_poly.entity_id
_entity_poly.type
_entity_poly.pdbx_seq_one_letter_code
_entity_poly.pdbx_strand_id
1 'polypeptide(L)'
;TGKKYTDLLEMQILELKKLPKELREDDDIIQWMRFLAGKSRKELEDMAGTSEYIEEAYRELERMSADERARLEYEARQKAIRDHDAIMNSAWKTGLEKGMEKGMEKGMEKGMEKGMEKGIEQGRLSIVRRMLEGGTSPEEIMRLTGATGEEVEKARNM
;
A
#
# COMPACT_ATOMS: atom_id res chain seq x y z
N THR A 1 0.27 -26.84 -6.05
CA THR A 1 1.56 -27.18 -5.38
C THR A 1 1.33 -28.40 -4.49
N GLY A 2 1.37 -29.61 -5.07
CA GLY A 2 1.03 -30.86 -4.36
C GLY A 2 2.16 -31.40 -3.49
N LYS A 3 2.46 -30.74 -2.36
CA LYS A 3 3.38 -31.28 -1.35
C LYS A 3 2.60 -32.01 -0.27
N LYS A 4 3.01 -33.24 0.03
CA LYS A 4 2.46 -34.09 1.11
C LYS A 4 2.78 -33.44 2.46
N TYR A 5 1.76 -33.22 3.30
CA TYR A 5 1.90 -32.55 4.60
C TYR A 5 2.42 -33.50 5.69
N THR A 6 1.92 -34.74 5.75
CA THR A 6 2.40 -35.82 6.64
C THR A 6 1.99 -37.19 6.05
N ASP A 7 2.74 -38.24 6.36
CA ASP A 7 2.47 -39.65 6.02
C ASP A 7 1.82 -40.45 7.17
N LEU A 8 1.55 -39.79 8.30
CA LEU A 8 0.98 -40.38 9.50
C LEU A 8 -0.55 -40.35 9.52
N LEU A 9 -1.18 -39.64 8.58
CA LEU A 9 -2.64 -39.48 8.50
C LEU A 9 -3.10 -39.50 7.04
N GLU A 10 -4.02 -40.41 6.72
CA GLU A 10 -4.78 -40.42 5.48
C GLU A 10 -6.23 -40.05 5.80
N MET A 11 -6.76 -39.01 5.14
CA MET A 11 -8.16 -38.62 5.27
C MET A 11 -8.91 -39.04 4.00
N GLN A 12 -9.87 -39.94 4.13
CA GLN A 12 -10.80 -40.28 3.06
C GLN A 12 -12.12 -39.54 3.31
N ILE A 13 -12.52 -38.69 2.36
CA ILE A 13 -13.76 -37.91 2.45
C ILE A 13 -14.77 -38.54 1.49
N LEU A 14 -15.85 -39.09 2.05
CA LEU A 14 -17.00 -39.56 1.30
C LEU A 14 -18.06 -38.47 1.30
N GLU A 15 -18.33 -37.85 0.16
CA GLU A 15 -19.42 -36.89 0.03
C GLU A 15 -20.75 -37.60 -0.23
N LEU A 16 -21.67 -37.48 0.73
CA LEU A 16 -23.04 -37.98 0.60
C LEU A 16 -23.95 -36.97 -0.11
N LYS A 17 -25.07 -37.45 -0.68
CA LYS A 17 -26.12 -36.58 -1.23
C LYS A 17 -26.65 -35.66 -0.14
N LYS A 18 -26.88 -34.39 -0.48
CA LYS A 18 -27.44 -33.39 0.44
C LYS A 18 -28.87 -33.80 0.85
N LEU A 19 -29.31 -33.37 2.03
CA LEU A 19 -30.65 -33.64 2.50
C LEU A 19 -31.71 -33.00 1.58
N PRO A 20 -32.74 -33.75 1.18
CA PRO A 20 -33.90 -33.19 0.51
C PRO A 20 -34.68 -32.25 1.44
N LYS A 21 -35.37 -31.27 0.85
CA LYS A 21 -36.16 -30.27 1.59
C LYS A 21 -37.36 -30.85 2.33
N GLU A 22 -37.94 -31.92 1.79
CA GLU A 22 -39.15 -32.58 2.29
C GLU A 22 -38.79 -33.97 2.80
N LEU A 23 -38.87 -34.16 4.13
CA LEU A 23 -38.65 -35.42 4.83
C LEU A 23 -39.70 -35.53 5.93
N ARG A 24 -40.10 -36.76 6.30
CA ARG A 24 -40.98 -37.01 7.45
C ARG A 24 -40.29 -36.48 8.72
N GLU A 25 -41.03 -35.71 9.51
CA GLU A 25 -40.51 -34.95 10.68
C GLU A 25 -40.14 -35.85 11.87
N ASP A 26 -40.53 -37.11 11.79
CA ASP A 26 -40.54 -38.12 12.86
C ASP A 26 -39.23 -38.93 12.99
N ASP A 27 -38.16 -38.58 12.25
CA ASP A 27 -36.85 -39.22 12.37
C ASP A 27 -35.82 -38.28 13.03
N ASP A 28 -35.37 -38.64 14.24
CA ASP A 28 -34.40 -37.90 15.05
C ASP A 28 -33.12 -37.56 14.28
N ILE A 29 -32.62 -38.47 13.43
CA ILE A 29 -31.39 -38.24 12.66
C ILE A 29 -31.62 -37.12 11.64
N ILE A 30 -32.81 -37.05 11.05
CA ILE A 30 -33.16 -35.99 10.10
C ILE A 30 -33.25 -34.63 10.81
N GLN A 31 -33.78 -34.58 12.03
CA GLN A 31 -33.79 -33.35 12.83
C GLN A 31 -32.38 -32.85 13.12
N TRP A 32 -31.46 -33.75 13.51
CA TRP A 32 -30.05 -33.42 13.70
C TRP A 32 -29.37 -32.95 12.41
N MET A 33 -29.62 -33.64 11.30
CA MET A 33 -29.07 -33.25 10.01
C MET A 33 -29.58 -31.87 9.55
N ARG A 34 -30.84 -31.52 9.83
CA ARG A 34 -31.40 -30.19 9.57
C ARG A 34 -30.77 -29.13 10.45
N PHE A 35 -30.65 -29.40 11.75
CA PHE A 35 -29.97 -28.51 12.69
C PHE A 35 -28.53 -28.22 12.25
N LEU A 36 -27.74 -29.25 11.93
CA LEU A 36 -26.36 -29.09 11.46
C LEU A 36 -26.24 -28.41 10.08
N ALA A 37 -27.30 -28.47 9.26
CA ALA A 37 -27.35 -27.79 7.96
C ALA A 37 -27.83 -26.33 8.04
N GLY A 38 -28.28 -25.87 9.21
CA GLY A 38 -28.76 -24.51 9.42
C GLY A 38 -27.70 -23.47 9.08
N LYS A 39 -28.09 -22.43 8.34
CA LYS A 39 -27.17 -21.38 7.86
C LYS A 39 -27.33 -20.06 8.58
N SER A 40 -28.41 -19.90 9.33
CA SER A 40 -28.69 -18.69 10.07
C SER A 40 -29.08 -19.00 11.51
N ARG A 41 -28.85 -18.04 12.40
CA ARG A 41 -29.25 -18.16 13.81
C ARG A 41 -30.75 -18.43 13.95
N LYS A 42 -31.55 -17.79 13.10
CA LYS A 42 -33.00 -17.98 13.07
C LYS A 42 -33.38 -19.41 12.66
N GLU A 43 -32.76 -19.97 11.63
CA GLU A 43 -32.99 -21.36 11.23
C GLU A 43 -32.61 -22.36 12.33
N LEU A 44 -31.55 -22.10 13.08
CA LEU A 44 -31.12 -22.93 14.20
C LEU A 44 -32.05 -22.79 15.42
N GLU A 45 -32.55 -21.58 15.66
CA GLU A 45 -33.52 -21.26 16.72
C GLU A 45 -34.89 -21.89 16.44
N ASP A 46 -35.36 -21.85 15.18
CA ASP A 46 -36.62 -22.48 14.76
C ASP A 46 -36.59 -24.02 14.93
N MET A 47 -35.39 -24.62 14.94
CA MET A 47 -35.18 -26.04 15.24
C MET A 47 -35.13 -26.32 16.76
N ALA A 48 -34.84 -25.31 17.58
CA ALA A 48 -34.91 -25.44 19.03
C ALA A 48 -36.39 -25.55 19.46
N GLY A 49 -36.78 -26.72 19.97
CA GLY A 49 -38.18 -27.04 20.31
C GLY A 49 -38.79 -28.16 19.46
N THR A 50 -38.10 -28.65 18.42
CA THR A 50 -38.50 -29.90 17.74
C THR A 50 -38.13 -31.14 18.55
N SER A 51 -37.12 -31.02 19.41
CA SER A 51 -36.62 -32.07 20.29
C SER A 51 -35.87 -31.46 21.47
N GLU A 52 -35.97 -32.09 22.64
CA GLU A 52 -35.24 -31.70 23.86
C GLU A 52 -33.73 -31.69 23.63
N TYR A 53 -33.21 -32.65 22.87
CA TYR A 53 -31.77 -32.74 22.55
C TYR A 53 -31.28 -31.63 21.62
N ILE A 54 -32.11 -31.24 20.65
CA ILE A 54 -31.78 -30.14 19.73
C ILE A 54 -31.84 -28.80 20.47
N GLU A 55 -32.78 -28.65 21.41
CA GLU A 55 -32.85 -27.48 22.27
C GLU A 55 -31.60 -27.34 23.15
N GLU A 56 -31.14 -28.43 23.78
CA GLU A 56 -29.90 -28.43 24.56
C GLU A 56 -28.69 -28.09 23.67
N ALA A 57 -28.60 -28.70 22.48
CA ALA A 57 -27.54 -28.42 21.52
C ALA A 57 -27.51 -26.97 21.05
N TYR A 58 -28.69 -26.36 20.82
CA TYR A 58 -28.80 -24.95 20.48
C TYR A 58 -28.31 -24.04 21.61
N ARG A 59 -28.70 -24.32 22.86
CA ARG A 59 -28.26 -23.55 24.03
C ARG A 59 -26.74 -23.62 24.23
N GLU A 60 -26.15 -24.80 24.07
CA GLU A 60 -24.69 -24.95 24.14
C GLU A 60 -23.99 -24.26 22.96
N LEU A 61 -24.55 -24.35 21.76
CA LEU A 61 -24.05 -23.59 20.61
C LEU A 61 -24.10 -22.09 20.87
N GLU A 62 -25.17 -21.56 21.46
CA GLU A 62 -25.30 -20.15 21.81
C GLU A 62 -24.27 -19.72 22.87
N ARG A 63 -24.06 -20.55 23.90
CA ARG A 63 -23.05 -20.34 24.93
C ARG A 63 -21.63 -20.31 24.36
N MET A 64 -21.27 -21.29 23.53
CA MET A 64 -19.97 -21.30 22.83
C MET A 64 -19.85 -20.16 21.83
N SER A 65 -20.95 -19.82 21.15
CA SER A 65 -20.99 -18.72 20.19
C SER A 65 -20.82 -17.37 20.87
N ALA A 66 -21.11 -17.22 22.16
CA ALA A 66 -20.79 -16.00 22.89
C ALA A 66 -19.26 -15.79 22.97
N ASP A 67 -18.50 -16.86 23.18
CA ASP A 67 -17.03 -16.83 23.17
C ASP A 67 -16.47 -16.69 21.74
N GLU A 68 -17.01 -17.44 20.78
CA GLU A 68 -16.66 -17.31 19.36
C GLU A 68 -16.95 -15.89 18.83
N ARG A 69 -18.10 -15.31 19.17
CA ARG A 69 -18.46 -13.94 18.79
C ARG A 69 -17.50 -12.94 19.41
N ALA A 70 -17.17 -13.09 20.70
CA ALA A 70 -16.18 -12.25 21.36
C ALA A 70 -14.80 -12.39 20.69
N ARG A 71 -14.40 -13.61 20.30
CA ARG A 71 -13.16 -13.87 19.55
C ARG A 71 -13.19 -13.20 18.19
N LEU A 72 -14.28 -13.35 17.43
CA LEU A 72 -14.44 -12.72 16.11
C LEU A 72 -14.44 -11.20 16.20
N GLU A 73 -15.11 -10.61 17.19
CA GLU A 73 -15.08 -9.17 17.46
C GLU A 73 -13.65 -8.68 17.79
N TYR A 74 -12.93 -9.43 18.62
CA TYR A 74 -11.53 -9.17 18.93
C TYR A 74 -10.63 -9.25 17.69
N GLU A 75 -10.75 -10.32 16.89
CA GLU A 75 -10.00 -10.50 15.65
C GLU A 75 -10.30 -9.41 14.63
N ALA A 76 -11.58 -9.02 14.48
CA ALA A 76 -12.00 -7.92 13.61
C ALA A 76 -11.39 -6.58 14.05
N ARG A 77 -11.36 -6.31 15.37
CA ARG A 77 -10.69 -5.13 15.92
C ARG A 77 -9.19 -5.15 15.64
N GLN A 78 -8.52 -6.27 15.90
CA GLN A 78 -7.10 -6.42 15.61
C GLN A 78 -6.80 -6.26 14.12
N LYS A 79 -7.67 -6.80 13.26
CA LYS A 79 -7.58 -6.60 11.81
C LYS A 79 -7.71 -5.13 11.43
N ALA A 80 -8.70 -4.41 11.98
CA ALA A 80 -8.89 -3.00 11.69
C ALA A 80 -7.68 -2.15 12.10
N ILE A 81 -7.08 -2.44 13.27
CA ILE A 81 -5.85 -1.77 13.73
C ILE A 81 -4.70 -2.05 12.76
N ARG A 82 -4.48 -3.32 12.39
CA ARG A 82 -3.42 -3.69 11.45
C ARG A 82 -3.61 -3.09 10.06
N ASP A 83 -4.85 -3.06 9.56
CA ASP A 83 -5.18 -2.45 8.28
C ASP A 83 -4.89 -0.94 8.33
N HIS A 84 -5.30 -0.26 9.40
CA HIS A 84 -4.98 1.16 9.61
C HIS A 84 -3.47 1.41 9.63
N ASP A 85 -2.72 0.64 10.39
CA ASP A 85 -1.26 0.80 10.50
C ASP A 85 -0.58 0.52 9.16
N ALA A 86 -1.04 -0.49 8.41
CA ALA A 86 -0.52 -0.80 7.08
C ALA A 86 -0.81 0.35 6.09
N ILE A 87 -2.02 0.91 6.12
CA ILE A 87 -2.40 2.07 5.29
C ILE A 87 -1.54 3.28 5.62
N MET A 88 -1.39 3.62 6.90
CA MET A 88 -0.61 4.78 7.35
C MET A 88 0.88 4.62 7.02
N ASN A 89 1.45 3.44 7.25
CA ASN A 89 2.84 3.16 6.90
C ASN A 89 3.09 3.26 5.39
N SER A 90 2.17 2.73 4.57
CA SER A 90 2.23 2.82 3.11
C SER A 90 2.16 4.28 2.66
N ALA A 91 1.19 5.04 3.17
CA ALA A 91 1.02 6.45 2.86
C ALA A 91 2.26 7.28 3.24
N TRP A 92 2.84 7.03 4.41
CA TRP A 92 4.06 7.69 4.85
C TRP A 92 5.23 7.37 3.92
N LYS A 93 5.45 6.09 3.61
CA LYS A 93 6.54 5.65 2.73
C LYS A 93 6.41 6.26 1.34
N THR A 94 5.23 6.19 0.71
CA THR A 94 4.97 6.79 -0.60
C THR A 94 5.10 8.30 -0.56
N GLY A 95 4.66 8.95 0.51
CA GLY A 95 4.80 10.40 0.70
C GLY A 95 6.28 10.83 0.76
N LEU A 96 7.09 10.09 1.52
CA LEU A 96 8.53 10.33 1.63
C LEU A 96 9.25 10.12 0.29
N GLU A 97 8.96 9.02 -0.40
CA GLU A 97 9.55 8.70 -1.70
C GLU A 97 9.24 9.78 -2.75
N LYS A 98 7.97 10.16 -2.89
CA LYS A 98 7.56 11.26 -3.79
C LYS A 98 8.15 12.60 -3.38
N GLY A 99 8.29 12.85 -2.08
CA GLY A 99 8.90 14.07 -1.55
C GLY A 99 10.38 14.16 -1.91
N MET A 100 11.11 13.05 -1.77
CA MET A 100 12.53 12.95 -2.10
C MET A 100 12.76 13.07 -3.61
N GLU A 101 11.97 12.36 -4.43
CA GLU A 101 12.04 12.42 -5.90
C GLU A 101 11.83 13.86 -6.39
N LYS A 102 10.72 14.50 -5.98
CA LYS A 102 10.43 15.90 -6.35
C LYS A 102 11.49 16.87 -5.83
N GLY A 103 12.03 16.61 -4.64
CA GLY A 103 13.10 17.43 -4.06
C GLY A 103 14.38 17.34 -4.87
N MET A 104 14.76 16.13 -5.29
CA MET A 104 15.95 15.87 -6.09
C MET A 104 15.81 16.44 -7.50
N GLU A 105 14.67 16.24 -8.16
CA GLU A 105 14.38 16.78 -9.49
C GLU A 105 14.48 18.31 -9.50
N LYS A 106 13.76 18.99 -8.60
CA LYS A 106 13.81 20.46 -8.48
C LYS A 106 15.20 20.97 -8.09
N GLY A 107 15.91 20.22 -7.24
CA GLY A 107 17.27 20.56 -6.84
C GLY A 107 18.24 20.48 -8.01
N MET A 108 18.15 19.42 -8.81
CA MET A 108 18.99 19.18 -9.97
C MET A 108 18.71 20.19 -11.09
N GLU A 109 17.44 20.45 -11.40
CA GLU A 109 17.03 21.45 -12.40
C GLU A 109 17.59 22.84 -12.06
N LYS A 110 17.32 23.33 -10.84
CA LYS A 110 17.82 24.64 -10.38
C LYS A 110 19.34 24.68 -10.30
N GLY A 111 19.97 23.58 -9.90
CA GLY A 111 21.42 23.47 -9.82
C GLY A 111 22.06 23.55 -11.21
N MET A 112 21.49 22.85 -12.18
CA MET A 112 21.96 22.81 -13.56
C MET A 112 21.76 24.15 -14.26
N GLU A 113 20.60 24.78 -14.11
CA GLU A 113 20.30 26.11 -14.66
C GLU A 113 21.31 27.16 -14.14
N LYS A 114 21.45 27.28 -12.82
CA LYS A 114 22.41 28.21 -12.20
C LYS A 114 23.86 27.90 -12.54
N GLY A 115 24.20 26.61 -12.64
CA GLY A 115 25.54 26.17 -13.00
C GLY A 115 25.88 26.54 -14.45
N MET A 116 24.93 26.33 -15.36
CA MET A 116 25.08 26.66 -16.77
C MET A 116 25.16 28.17 -17.01
N GLU A 117 24.30 28.95 -16.37
CA GLU A 117 24.34 30.41 -16.44
C GLU A 117 25.69 30.97 -15.96
N LYS A 118 26.16 30.53 -14.78
CA LYS A 118 27.48 30.92 -14.25
C LYS A 118 28.62 30.46 -15.15
N GLY A 119 28.54 29.25 -15.70
CA GLY A 119 29.57 28.72 -16.60
C GLY A 119 29.67 29.51 -17.91
N ILE A 120 28.53 29.91 -18.47
CA ILE A 120 28.48 30.76 -19.67
C ILE A 120 29.03 32.15 -19.36
N GLU A 121 28.64 32.76 -18.24
CA GLU A 121 29.16 34.06 -17.81
C GLU A 121 30.68 34.03 -17.61
N GLN A 122 31.19 33.04 -16.85
CA GLN A 122 32.62 32.86 -16.64
C GLN A 122 33.37 32.61 -17.94
N GLY A 123 32.80 31.81 -18.85
CA GLY A 123 33.34 31.57 -20.18
C GLY A 123 33.46 32.86 -20.99
N ARG A 124 32.40 33.67 -21.05
CA ARG A 124 32.42 34.98 -21.72
C ARG A 124 33.47 35.91 -21.14
N LEU A 125 33.53 36.05 -19.81
CA LEU A 125 34.53 36.89 -19.13
C LEU A 125 35.97 36.41 -19.40
N SER A 126 36.19 35.10 -19.44
CA SER A 126 37.52 34.52 -19.75
C SER A 126 37.99 34.85 -21.17
N ILE A 127 37.08 34.89 -22.14
CA ILE A 127 37.37 35.25 -23.53
C ILE A 127 37.72 36.74 -23.60
N VAL A 128 36.90 37.60 -23.00
CA VAL A 128 37.13 39.06 -22.94
C VAL A 128 38.47 39.38 -22.30
N ARG A 129 38.80 38.73 -21.17
CA ARG A 129 40.09 38.86 -20.50
C ARG A 129 41.26 38.51 -21.41
N ARG A 130 41.17 37.38 -22.12
CA ARG A 130 42.23 36.95 -23.05
C ARG A 130 42.42 37.93 -24.21
N MET A 131 41.35 38.55 -24.70
CA MET A 131 41.43 39.58 -25.74
C MET A 131 42.11 40.86 -25.24
N LEU A 132 41.83 41.27 -23.99
CA LEU A 132 42.52 42.38 -23.32
C LEU A 132 44.02 42.10 -23.14
N GLU A 133 44.36 40.90 -22.65
CA GLU A 133 45.76 40.46 -22.49
C GLU A 133 46.50 40.40 -23.84
N GLY A 134 45.79 40.10 -24.93
CA GLY A 134 46.30 40.15 -26.30
C GLY A 134 46.41 41.55 -26.90
N GLY A 135 46.11 42.61 -26.15
CA GLY A 135 46.23 44.01 -26.60
C GLY A 135 45.06 44.53 -27.44
N THR A 136 43.92 43.83 -27.48
CA THR A 136 42.70 44.32 -28.15
C THR A 136 42.09 45.46 -27.33
N SER A 137 41.71 46.57 -27.97
CA SER A 137 41.12 47.70 -27.22
C SER A 137 39.73 47.37 -26.66
N PRO A 138 39.32 47.96 -25.53
CA PRO A 138 38.00 47.74 -24.95
C PRO A 138 36.84 47.98 -25.92
N GLU A 139 36.92 49.03 -26.74
CA GLU A 139 35.89 49.40 -27.72
C GLU A 139 35.75 48.33 -28.80
N GLU A 140 36.88 47.78 -29.27
CA GLU A 140 36.93 46.73 -30.27
C GLU A 140 36.38 45.40 -29.71
N ILE A 141 36.66 45.08 -28.43
CA ILE A 141 36.11 43.90 -27.75
C ILE A 141 34.60 43.99 -27.60
N MET A 142 34.08 45.14 -27.15
CA MET A 142 32.63 45.36 -27.03
C MET A 142 31.95 45.20 -28.40
N ARG A 143 32.58 45.72 -29.46
CA ARG A 143 32.08 45.58 -30.84
C ARG A 143 32.07 44.13 -31.34
N LEU A 144 33.12 43.35 -31.07
CA LEU A 144 33.28 41.98 -31.57
C LEU A 144 32.49 40.93 -30.78
N THR A 145 32.34 41.12 -29.47
CA THR A 145 31.77 40.12 -28.55
C THR A 145 30.38 40.47 -28.05
N GLY A 146 29.95 41.73 -28.25
CA GLY A 146 28.73 42.26 -27.65
C GLY A 146 28.81 42.41 -26.13
N ALA A 147 30.01 42.39 -25.56
CA ALA A 147 30.20 42.59 -24.12
C ALA A 147 29.85 44.02 -23.70
N THR A 148 29.31 44.18 -22.50
CA THR A 148 29.07 45.50 -21.92
C THR A 148 30.37 46.09 -21.35
N GLY A 149 30.43 47.41 -21.17
CA GLY A 149 31.57 48.05 -20.51
C GLY A 149 31.80 47.51 -19.10
N GLU A 150 30.73 47.14 -18.39
CA GLU A 150 30.80 46.48 -17.08
C GLU A 150 31.41 45.08 -17.16
N GLU A 151 31.05 44.26 -18.17
CA GLU A 151 31.65 42.94 -18.39
C GLU A 151 33.16 43.06 -18.71
N VAL A 152 33.56 44.07 -19.49
CA VAL A 152 34.96 44.34 -19.83
C VAL A 152 35.77 44.78 -18.60
N GLU A 153 35.23 45.69 -17.79
CA GLU A 153 35.85 46.11 -16.53
C GLU A 153 35.88 44.97 -15.50
N LYS A 154 34.82 44.16 -15.41
CA LYS A 154 34.79 42.97 -14.56
C LYS A 154 35.86 41.97 -14.97
N ALA A 155 36.01 41.69 -16.27
CA ALA A 155 37.05 40.80 -16.79
C ALA A 155 38.48 41.35 -16.60
N ARG A 156 38.67 42.68 -16.64
CA ARG A 156 39.94 43.35 -16.37
C ARG A 156 40.38 43.23 -14.91
N ASN A 157 39.42 43.19 -13.98
CA ASN A 157 39.65 43.17 -12.53
C ASN A 157 39.61 41.75 -11.91
N MET A 158 39.34 40.71 -12.71
CA MET A 158 39.44 39.29 -12.34
C MET A 158 40.87 38.77 -12.44
#